data_AF-A0A810N416-F1
#
_entry.id   AF-A0A810N416-F1
#
_cell.length_a   1.000
_cell.length_b   1.000
_cell.length_c   1.000
_cell.angle_alpha   90.00
_cell.angle_beta   90.00
_cell.angle_gamma   90.00
#
_symmetry.space_group_name_H-M   'P 1'
#
loop_
_entity.id
_entity.type
_entity.pdbx_description
1 polymer ?
#
loop_
_entity_poly.entity_id
_entity_poly.type
_entity_poly.pdbx_seq_one_letter_code
_entity_poly.pdbx_strand_id
1 'polypeptide(L)'
;MRLRPFVLVVALVAALVPGVAGPARAAVANSWGFALVTDPTVASWTTLDTTRQWGSWKTTAPDLWAEGGKVSTGVFQVRFPRIGSSSLGIAHVTPVNSAGHYCAVIQWYEVTPDQIVLVQCRAPGGVLTDTAFSVMWTYRVSYAPTATTYAYLHYRDQENRVVHSHSSLQGMVLAGRSSTGTYQVRLYRVGAAAIPAGNVQVTAVQRQAVPRRCKVTNWMFEGTDILAEVTCYDQQGRVTWSDFTLSYHRGRSVTASLGTPQNFGYFHHWRYDANHNSVTGVGGNTISTVTPGRFTVRYPQLGVEQTHAQVVAEGPGPNYCNLAQPWTHVGTDAELDVICFDNAGNPVGSRIMAAFTSRT
;
A
#
# COMPACT_ATOMS: atom_id res chain seq x y z
N MET A 1 11.59 86.02 -26.19
CA MET A 1 12.04 85.94 -24.78
C MET A 1 11.68 84.57 -24.25
N ARG A 2 12.68 83.81 -23.79
CA ARG A 2 12.61 82.36 -23.54
C ARG A 2 11.86 82.05 -22.24
N LEU A 3 10.80 81.23 -22.34
CA LEU A 3 10.12 80.61 -21.20
C LEU A 3 11.02 79.53 -20.57
N ARG A 4 11.17 79.58 -19.23
CA ARG A 4 11.82 78.54 -18.42
C ARG A 4 10.78 77.51 -17.97
N PRO A 5 11.05 76.20 -18.08
CA PRO A 5 10.19 75.16 -17.50
C PRO A 5 10.53 74.93 -16.02
N PHE A 6 9.51 74.89 -15.17
CA PHE A 6 9.58 74.35 -13.81
C PHE A 6 9.53 72.82 -13.89
N VAL A 7 10.61 72.15 -13.48
CA VAL A 7 10.65 70.69 -13.29
C VAL A 7 10.26 70.40 -11.85
N LEU A 8 9.15 69.69 -11.67
CA LEU A 8 8.62 69.25 -10.38
C LEU A 8 9.11 67.81 -10.16
N VAL A 9 10.05 67.63 -9.22
CA VAL A 9 10.56 66.31 -8.82
C VAL A 9 9.61 65.75 -7.75
N VAL A 10 8.81 64.76 -8.11
CA VAL A 10 8.02 63.96 -7.17
C VAL A 10 8.85 62.74 -6.76
N ALA A 11 9.31 62.71 -5.51
CA ALA A 11 9.98 61.55 -4.94
C ALA A 11 8.93 60.51 -4.53
N LEU A 12 8.89 59.37 -5.24
CA LEU A 12 8.06 58.22 -4.89
C LEU A 12 8.81 57.36 -3.86
N VAL A 13 8.39 57.41 -2.60
CA VAL A 13 8.88 56.49 -1.55
C VAL A 13 8.05 55.21 -1.62
N ALA A 14 8.59 54.17 -2.25
CA ALA A 14 8.02 52.83 -2.21
C ALA A 14 8.34 52.18 -0.85
N ALA A 15 7.34 52.05 0.01
CA ALA A 15 7.45 51.30 1.25
C ALA A 15 7.57 49.80 0.95
N LEU A 16 8.79 49.26 1.05
CA LEU A 16 9.06 47.83 1.08
C LEU A 16 8.47 47.26 2.38
N VAL A 17 7.30 46.65 2.31
CA VAL A 17 6.79 45.78 3.38
C VAL A 17 7.54 44.45 3.26
N PRO A 18 8.41 44.08 4.21
CA PRO A 18 9.01 42.75 4.20
C PRO A 18 7.88 41.73 4.39
N GLY A 19 7.65 40.92 3.35
CA GLY A 19 6.76 39.77 3.43
C GLY A 19 7.26 38.83 4.51
N VAL A 20 6.48 38.66 5.57
CA VAL A 20 6.77 37.68 6.61
C VAL A 20 6.67 36.31 5.95
N ALA A 21 7.81 35.72 5.60
CA ALA A 21 7.88 34.32 5.21
C ALA A 21 7.33 33.51 6.39
N GLY A 22 6.15 32.90 6.21
CA GLY A 22 5.60 31.99 7.19
C GLY A 22 6.63 30.90 7.51
N PRO A 23 6.66 30.36 8.74
CA PRO A 23 7.64 29.36 9.12
C PRO A 23 7.56 28.19 8.14
N ALA A 24 8.69 27.89 7.49
CA ALA A 24 8.83 26.69 6.67
C ALA A 24 8.59 25.48 7.57
N ARG A 25 7.42 24.84 7.45
CA ARG A 25 7.17 23.56 8.10
C ARG A 25 8.07 22.54 7.42
N ALA A 26 9.11 22.09 8.12
CA ALA A 26 9.91 20.96 7.68
C ALA A 26 8.97 19.78 7.37
N ALA A 27 9.07 19.22 6.16
CA ALA A 27 8.33 18.02 5.82
C ALA A 27 8.73 16.91 6.80
N VAL A 28 7.76 16.37 7.54
CA VAL A 28 8.02 15.26 8.44
C VAL A 28 8.39 14.05 7.59
N ALA A 29 9.53 13.42 7.89
CA ALA A 29 10.04 12.28 7.13
C ALA A 29 9.05 11.10 7.19
N ASN A 30 8.91 10.41 6.06
CA ASN A 30 8.01 9.26 5.97
C ASN A 30 8.58 8.06 6.72
N SER A 31 7.74 7.42 7.53
CA SER A 31 8.09 6.18 8.22
C SER A 31 7.44 5.02 7.49
N TRP A 32 8.23 4.20 6.82
CA TRP A 32 7.76 3.05 6.06
C TRP A 32 8.81 1.96 6.01
N GLY A 33 8.34 0.74 5.75
CA GLY A 33 9.15 -0.47 5.64
C GLY A 33 8.42 -1.58 4.90
N PHE A 34 9.17 -2.42 4.19
CA PHE A 34 8.67 -3.67 3.63
C PHE A 34 9.68 -4.80 3.83
N ALA A 35 9.18 -6.03 3.80
CA ALA A 35 9.98 -7.24 3.82
C ALA A 35 9.24 -8.40 3.13
N LEU A 36 10.01 -9.36 2.61
CA LEU A 36 9.53 -10.70 2.27
C LEU A 36 9.94 -11.68 3.37
N VAL A 37 8.98 -12.45 3.86
CA VAL A 37 9.20 -13.63 4.69
C VAL A 37 9.14 -14.85 3.79
N THR A 38 10.28 -15.45 3.48
CA THR A 38 10.40 -16.67 2.67
C THR A 38 10.27 -17.93 3.50
N ASP A 39 10.85 -17.93 4.70
CA ASP A 39 10.73 -19.00 5.68
C ASP A 39 9.92 -18.51 6.90
N PRO A 40 8.63 -18.88 7.00
CA PRO A 40 7.76 -18.49 8.11
C PRO A 40 8.03 -19.28 9.41
N THR A 41 9.08 -20.11 9.47
CA THR A 41 9.40 -20.96 10.62
C THR A 41 10.66 -20.55 11.37
N VAL A 42 11.37 -19.52 10.89
CA VAL A 42 12.61 -19.04 11.52
C VAL A 42 12.40 -18.59 12.97
N ALA A 43 13.46 -18.72 13.77
CA ALA A 43 13.48 -18.26 15.15
C ALA A 43 13.24 -16.75 15.25
N SER A 44 12.72 -16.30 16.39
CA SER A 44 12.52 -14.87 16.66
C SER A 44 13.80 -14.05 16.46
N TRP A 45 13.65 -12.92 15.78
CA TRP A 45 14.72 -11.95 15.48
C TRP A 45 15.76 -12.47 14.48
N THR A 46 15.35 -13.36 13.59
CA THR A 46 16.14 -13.75 12.43
C THR A 46 16.07 -12.65 11.37
N THR A 47 17.23 -12.22 10.85
CA THR A 47 17.30 -11.29 9.71
C THR A 47 16.57 -11.88 8.51
N LEU A 48 15.61 -11.12 7.96
CA LEU A 48 14.86 -11.53 6.78
C LEU A 48 15.69 -11.36 5.49
N ASP A 49 15.19 -11.84 4.35
CA ASP A 49 15.89 -11.75 3.05
C ASP A 49 16.28 -10.29 2.71
N THR A 50 17.57 -9.97 2.81
CA THR A 50 18.14 -8.63 2.61
C THR A 50 18.01 -8.11 1.18
N THR A 51 17.66 -8.99 0.22
CA THR A 51 17.39 -8.61 -1.18
C THR A 51 15.93 -8.23 -1.42
N ARG A 52 15.05 -8.42 -0.42
CA ARG A 52 13.60 -8.18 -0.53
C ARG A 52 13.03 -7.49 0.71
N GLN A 53 13.82 -6.60 1.30
CA GLN A 53 13.42 -5.74 2.38
C GLN A 53 14.07 -4.37 2.25
N TRP A 54 13.37 -3.32 2.67
CA TRP A 54 13.92 -1.99 2.79
C TRP A 54 13.00 -1.11 3.61
N GLY A 55 13.50 0.05 4.03
CA GLY A 55 12.64 1.05 4.61
C GLY A 55 13.34 2.36 4.90
N SER A 56 12.54 3.31 5.34
CA SER A 56 12.99 4.65 5.74
C SER A 56 14.07 4.64 6.82
N TRP A 57 14.17 3.59 7.66
CA TRP A 57 15.23 3.47 8.66
C TRP A 57 16.64 3.47 8.08
N LYS A 58 16.80 3.01 6.83
CA LYS A 58 18.12 2.95 6.17
C LYS A 58 18.77 4.33 6.03
N THR A 59 18.00 5.40 6.14
CA THR A 59 18.51 6.79 6.17
C THR A 59 19.27 7.12 7.46
N THR A 60 18.88 6.57 8.59
CA THR A 60 19.45 6.88 9.92
C THR A 60 20.19 5.70 10.55
N ALA A 61 19.95 4.49 10.06
CA ALA A 61 20.55 3.25 10.51
C ALA A 61 20.76 2.29 9.31
N PRO A 62 21.74 2.58 8.44
CA PRO A 62 21.97 1.82 7.20
C PRO A 62 22.33 0.34 7.43
N ASP A 63 22.95 0.03 8.57
CA ASP A 63 23.40 -1.33 8.90
C ASP A 63 22.29 -2.23 9.47
N LEU A 64 21.16 -1.64 9.90
CA LEU A 64 20.05 -2.40 10.47
C LEU A 64 19.18 -3.03 9.38
N TRP A 65 18.69 -4.24 9.66
CA TRP A 65 17.78 -4.99 8.81
C TRP A 65 16.47 -5.23 9.54
N ALA A 66 15.40 -5.38 8.77
CA ALA A 66 14.19 -5.99 9.25
C ALA A 66 14.44 -7.45 9.60
N GLU A 67 13.82 -7.85 10.69
CA GLU A 67 13.92 -9.17 11.26
C GLU A 67 12.51 -9.73 11.48
N GLY A 68 12.43 -11.02 11.74
CA GLY A 68 11.16 -11.61 12.15
C GLY A 68 11.33 -12.93 12.85
N GLY A 69 10.21 -13.57 13.13
CA GLY A 69 10.21 -14.96 13.53
C GLY A 69 8.83 -15.47 13.89
N LYS A 70 8.76 -16.80 13.94
CA LYS A 70 7.54 -17.51 14.29
C LYS A 70 7.18 -17.27 15.75
N VAL A 71 5.92 -16.91 16.00
CA VAL A 71 5.33 -16.78 17.34
C VAL A 71 4.58 -18.07 17.70
N SER A 72 3.76 -18.55 16.78
CA SER A 72 3.05 -19.83 16.85
C SER A 72 2.76 -20.31 15.42
N THR A 73 2.20 -21.51 15.24
CA THR A 73 1.77 -21.96 13.91
C THR A 73 0.84 -20.93 13.25
N GLY A 74 1.20 -20.53 12.04
CA GLY A 74 0.49 -19.53 11.24
C GLY A 74 0.52 -18.12 11.81
N VAL A 75 1.36 -17.81 12.81
CA VAL A 75 1.53 -16.45 13.35
C VAL A 75 3.00 -16.08 13.35
N PHE A 76 3.31 -14.98 12.66
CA PHE A 76 4.67 -14.50 12.46
C PHE A 76 4.75 -13.01 12.81
N GLN A 77 5.82 -12.60 13.47
CA GLN A 77 6.09 -11.20 13.76
C GLN A 77 7.21 -10.68 12.86
N VAL A 78 7.07 -9.44 12.39
CA VAL A 78 8.09 -8.72 11.62
C VAL A 78 8.43 -7.43 12.35
N ARG A 79 9.72 -7.19 12.56
CA ARG A 79 10.28 -5.98 13.17
C ARG A 79 10.92 -5.13 12.10
N PHE A 80 10.39 -3.93 11.91
CA PHE A 80 11.04 -2.88 11.14
C PHE A 80 11.78 -1.94 12.10
N PRO A 81 13.12 -1.84 12.00
CA PRO A 81 13.90 -1.12 12.98
C PRO A 81 13.67 0.39 12.87
N ARG A 82 13.67 1.12 13.99
CA ARG A 82 13.71 2.59 14.07
C ARG A 82 12.64 3.36 13.28
N ILE A 83 11.51 2.73 12.95
CA ILE A 83 10.36 3.38 12.31
C ILE A 83 9.09 3.28 13.15
N GLY A 84 9.21 2.90 14.42
CA GLY A 84 8.11 2.82 15.36
C GLY A 84 7.33 4.13 15.43
N SER A 85 6.00 4.04 15.37
CA SER A 85 5.16 5.19 15.66
C SER A 85 3.81 4.81 16.27
N SER A 86 3.89 4.33 17.51
CA SER A 86 2.77 3.86 18.31
C SER A 86 1.96 2.81 17.54
N SER A 87 0.63 2.75 17.78
CA SER A 87 -0.30 1.91 17.02
C SER A 87 -0.85 2.63 15.76
N LEU A 88 -0.14 3.64 15.25
CA LEU A 88 -0.54 4.39 14.06
C LEU A 88 0.03 3.72 12.79
N GLY A 89 -0.31 4.30 11.64
CA GLY A 89 -0.02 3.78 10.31
C GLY A 89 -1.05 2.76 9.84
N ILE A 90 -0.66 2.03 8.80
CA ILE A 90 -1.36 0.86 8.25
C ILE A 90 -0.33 -0.19 7.86
N ALA A 91 -0.75 -1.45 7.87
CA ALA A 91 0.01 -2.56 7.29
C ALA A 91 -0.78 -3.24 6.17
N HIS A 92 -0.06 -3.75 5.19
CA HIS A 92 -0.59 -4.59 4.11
C HIS A 92 0.22 -5.89 4.03
N VAL A 93 -0.47 -6.99 3.73
CA VAL A 93 0.16 -8.31 3.58
C VAL A 93 -0.37 -9.01 2.34
N THR A 94 0.53 -9.61 1.56
CA THR A 94 0.20 -10.51 0.45
C THR A 94 0.82 -11.88 0.71
N PRO A 95 0.03 -12.97 0.75
CA PRO A 95 0.57 -14.31 0.90
C PRO A 95 1.42 -14.72 -0.31
N VAL A 96 2.38 -15.61 -0.09
CA VAL A 96 3.23 -16.21 -1.13
C VAL A 96 3.11 -17.73 -1.02
N ASN A 97 2.20 -18.31 -1.79
CA ASN A 97 1.86 -19.73 -1.74
C ASN A 97 0.98 -20.15 -2.95
N SER A 98 1.17 -21.35 -3.47
CA SER A 98 0.41 -21.89 -4.60
C SER A 98 -0.84 -22.70 -4.23
N ALA A 99 -1.17 -22.83 -2.93
CA ALA A 99 -2.21 -23.68 -2.37
C ALA A 99 -3.36 -22.90 -1.71
N GLY A 100 -3.59 -21.65 -2.09
CA GLY A 100 -4.73 -20.88 -1.62
C GLY A 100 -4.64 -20.43 -0.16
N HIS A 101 -3.45 -20.33 0.41
CA HIS A 101 -3.33 -19.73 1.74
C HIS A 101 -3.65 -18.23 1.69
N TYR A 102 -4.16 -17.70 2.80
CA TYR A 102 -4.41 -16.27 2.96
C TYR A 102 -3.83 -15.76 4.28
N CYS A 103 -3.47 -14.49 4.32
CA CYS A 103 -2.88 -13.84 5.46
C CYS A 103 -3.66 -12.57 5.80
N ALA A 104 -3.73 -12.25 7.08
CA ALA A 104 -4.29 -11.04 7.63
C ALA A 104 -3.31 -10.45 8.65
N VAL A 105 -3.46 -9.16 8.93
CA VAL A 105 -2.69 -8.51 10.00
C VAL A 105 -3.46 -8.69 11.31
N ILE A 106 -2.83 -9.18 12.38
CA ILE A 106 -3.48 -9.22 13.69
C ILE A 106 -3.49 -7.80 14.28
N GLN A 107 -2.30 -7.22 14.35
CA GLN A 107 -2.05 -5.89 14.89
C GLN A 107 -0.65 -5.42 14.50
N TRP A 108 -0.39 -4.15 14.77
CA TRP A 108 0.95 -3.57 14.76
C TRP A 108 1.07 -2.64 15.96
N TYR A 109 2.27 -2.57 16.51
CA TYR A 109 2.57 -1.79 17.70
C TYR A 109 4.05 -1.43 17.72
N GLU A 110 4.38 -0.36 18.45
CA GLU A 110 5.75 0.07 18.64
C GLU A 110 6.39 -0.67 19.81
N VAL A 111 7.63 -1.12 19.62
CA VAL A 111 8.57 -1.50 20.68
C VAL A 111 9.75 -0.56 20.52
N THR A 112 9.67 0.61 21.15
CA THR A 112 10.52 1.78 20.84
C THR A 112 12.00 1.38 20.77
N PRO A 113 12.69 1.65 19.64
CA PRO A 113 12.29 2.52 18.53
C PRO A 113 11.63 1.79 17.33
N ASP A 114 11.33 0.51 17.45
CA ASP A 114 10.98 -0.36 16.33
C ASP A 114 9.48 -0.49 16.13
N GLN A 115 9.07 -0.76 14.89
CA GLN A 115 7.70 -1.10 14.55
C GLN A 115 7.56 -2.61 14.40
N ILE A 116 6.65 -3.21 15.17
CA ILE A 116 6.28 -4.62 15.04
C ILE A 116 4.98 -4.74 14.25
N VAL A 117 4.94 -5.65 13.29
CA VAL A 117 3.73 -6.09 12.58
C VAL A 117 3.53 -7.57 12.82
N LEU A 118 2.37 -7.93 13.38
CA LEU A 118 1.99 -9.31 13.64
C LEU A 118 1.06 -9.79 12.53
N VAL A 119 1.48 -10.81 11.80
CA VAL A 119 0.76 -11.40 10.67
C VAL A 119 0.26 -12.78 11.04
N GLN A 120 -0.94 -13.11 10.59
CA GLN A 120 -1.50 -14.45 10.70
C GLN A 120 -1.87 -15.00 9.33
N CYS A 121 -1.45 -16.22 9.05
CA CYS A 121 -1.75 -16.93 7.82
C CYS A 121 -2.54 -18.23 8.09
N ARG A 122 -3.39 -18.57 7.11
CA ARG A 122 -4.32 -19.69 7.18
C ARG A 122 -4.43 -20.40 5.84
N ALA A 123 -4.61 -21.71 5.90
CA ALA A 123 -5.01 -22.51 4.76
C ALA A 123 -6.49 -22.25 4.41
N PRO A 124 -6.96 -22.65 3.20
CA PRO A 124 -8.39 -22.73 2.91
C PRO A 124 -9.14 -23.45 4.04
N GLY A 125 -10.36 -22.97 4.37
CA GLY A 125 -11.11 -23.44 5.54
C GLY A 125 -10.70 -22.80 6.88
N GLY A 126 -9.62 -22.02 6.92
CA GLY A 126 -9.27 -21.18 8.07
C GLY A 126 -8.38 -21.84 9.12
N VAL A 127 -7.74 -22.96 8.81
CA VAL A 127 -6.74 -23.59 9.68
C VAL A 127 -5.46 -22.76 9.70
N LEU A 128 -4.88 -22.51 10.88
CA LEU A 128 -3.60 -21.80 11.00
C LEU A 128 -2.48 -22.59 10.31
N THR A 129 -1.68 -21.91 9.50
CA THR A 129 -0.59 -22.56 8.76
C THR A 129 0.56 -21.59 8.49
N ASP A 130 1.79 -22.07 8.62
CA ASP A 130 2.98 -21.27 8.33
C ASP A 130 3.06 -21.03 6.82
N THR A 131 3.04 -19.77 6.41
CA THR A 131 2.98 -19.36 5.01
C THR A 131 3.96 -18.24 4.77
N ALA A 132 4.72 -18.28 3.68
CA ALA A 132 5.52 -17.15 3.24
C ALA A 132 4.61 -15.98 2.86
N PHE A 133 5.06 -14.74 3.05
CA PHE A 133 4.27 -13.55 2.71
C PHE A 133 5.16 -12.32 2.49
N SER A 134 4.69 -11.38 1.69
CA SER A 134 5.22 -10.01 1.68
C SER A 134 4.42 -9.15 2.65
N VAL A 135 5.10 -8.27 3.37
CA VAL A 135 4.48 -7.33 4.30
C VAL A 135 5.05 -5.95 4.10
N MET A 136 4.22 -4.94 4.29
CA MET A 136 4.68 -3.57 4.45
C MET A 136 3.93 -2.85 5.56
N TRP A 137 4.55 -1.80 6.07
CA TRP A 137 3.94 -0.84 6.98
C TRP A 137 4.31 0.58 6.55
N THR A 138 3.37 1.51 6.69
CA THR A 138 3.61 2.92 6.39
C THR A 138 2.85 3.84 7.34
N TYR A 139 3.47 4.99 7.62
CA TYR A 139 2.99 6.04 8.49
C TYR A 139 3.60 7.39 8.10
N ARG A 140 2.90 8.49 8.42
CA ARG A 140 3.29 9.88 8.12
C ARG A 140 3.78 10.05 6.69
N VAL A 141 2.87 10.16 5.73
CA VAL A 141 3.27 10.32 4.33
C VAL A 141 3.41 11.80 4.00
N SER A 142 4.41 12.14 3.19
CA SER A 142 4.72 13.51 2.83
C SER A 142 3.61 14.07 1.96
N TYR A 143 3.28 15.34 2.19
CA TYR A 143 2.44 16.11 1.28
C TYR A 143 3.07 16.13 -0.10
N ALA A 144 2.23 15.97 -1.11
CA ALA A 144 2.68 15.72 -2.47
C ALA A 144 1.98 16.68 -3.45
N PRO A 145 2.61 17.00 -4.59
CA PRO A 145 1.92 17.70 -5.67
C PRO A 145 0.72 16.89 -6.16
N THR A 146 -0.25 17.56 -6.79
CA THR A 146 -1.50 16.92 -7.20
C THR A 146 -1.32 15.73 -8.15
N ALA A 147 -0.21 15.65 -8.89
CA ALA A 147 0.09 14.52 -9.78
C ALA A 147 0.37 13.20 -9.01
N THR A 148 0.92 13.28 -7.80
CA THR A 148 1.32 12.11 -7.01
C THR A 148 0.56 12.07 -5.69
N THR A 149 -0.34 11.11 -5.52
CA THR A 149 -1.29 11.12 -4.40
C THR A 149 -1.26 9.81 -3.63
N TYR A 150 -1.42 9.93 -2.31
CA TYR A 150 -1.58 8.81 -1.41
C TYR A 150 -2.69 9.12 -0.42
N ALA A 151 -3.53 8.15 -0.14
CA ALA A 151 -4.39 8.18 1.03
C ALA A 151 -4.49 6.80 1.63
N TYR A 152 -4.69 6.74 2.94
CA TYR A 152 -4.96 5.49 3.62
C TYR A 152 -5.90 5.68 4.78
N LEU A 153 -6.46 4.56 5.23
CA LEU A 153 -7.19 4.46 6.47
C LEU A 153 -6.99 3.11 7.15
N HIS A 154 -7.19 3.12 8.46
CA HIS A 154 -7.47 1.96 9.28
C HIS A 154 -8.90 2.14 9.81
N TYR A 155 -9.78 1.24 9.40
CA TYR A 155 -11.16 1.18 9.85
C TYR A 155 -11.31 0.13 10.95
N ARG A 156 -11.94 0.53 12.06
CA ARG A 156 -12.28 -0.38 13.15
C ARG A 156 -13.78 -0.59 13.18
N ASP A 157 -14.17 -1.81 12.90
CA ASP A 157 -15.56 -2.20 12.71
C ASP A 157 -16.35 -2.17 14.02
N GLN A 158 -15.76 -2.66 15.13
CA GLN A 158 -16.42 -2.63 16.43
C GLN A 158 -16.77 -1.21 16.90
N GLU A 159 -16.02 -0.20 16.44
CA GLU A 159 -16.25 1.21 16.74
C GLU A 159 -16.97 1.94 15.60
N ASN A 160 -17.27 1.25 14.49
CA ASN A 160 -17.87 1.77 13.27
C ASN A 160 -17.23 3.09 12.80
N ARG A 161 -15.90 3.19 12.85
CA ARG A 161 -15.20 4.44 12.50
C ARG A 161 -13.80 4.21 11.94
N VAL A 162 -13.34 5.21 11.21
CA VAL A 162 -11.92 5.38 10.88
C VAL A 162 -11.18 5.76 12.17
N VAL A 163 -10.28 4.89 12.62
CA VAL A 163 -9.45 5.14 13.82
C VAL A 163 -8.14 5.83 13.49
N HIS A 164 -7.72 5.75 12.23
CA HIS A 164 -6.54 6.44 11.73
C HIS A 164 -6.64 6.61 10.21
N SER A 165 -6.22 7.75 9.68
CA SER A 165 -6.19 8.01 8.25
C SER A 165 -5.21 9.12 7.90
N HIS A 166 -4.83 9.17 6.64
CA HIS A 166 -4.06 10.27 6.09
C HIS A 166 -4.40 10.48 4.61
N SER A 167 -4.28 11.73 4.14
CA SER A 167 -4.30 12.08 2.72
C SER A 167 -3.15 13.04 2.41
N SER A 168 -2.35 12.71 1.40
CA SER A 168 -1.22 13.55 0.96
C SER A 168 -1.65 14.90 0.37
N LEU A 169 -2.95 15.07 0.12
CA LEU A 169 -3.56 16.33 -0.33
C LEU A 169 -4.47 16.95 0.74
N GLN A 170 -4.38 16.48 1.99
CA GLN A 170 -5.20 16.95 3.11
C GLN A 170 -6.70 16.82 2.87
N GLY A 171 -7.10 15.97 1.92
CA GLY A 171 -8.48 15.62 1.70
C GLY A 171 -9.01 14.79 2.86
N MET A 172 -10.31 14.91 3.12
CA MET A 172 -10.99 14.07 4.08
C MET A 172 -10.90 12.59 3.67
N VAL A 173 -10.88 11.70 4.64
CA VAL A 173 -10.92 10.24 4.43
C VAL A 173 -12.08 9.71 5.25
N LEU A 174 -13.10 9.21 4.58
CA LEU A 174 -14.31 8.67 5.21
C LEU A 174 -14.43 7.18 4.91
N ALA A 175 -14.94 6.45 5.88
CA ALA A 175 -15.43 5.10 5.67
C ALA A 175 -16.63 4.83 6.58
N GLY A 176 -17.58 4.05 6.09
CA GLY A 176 -18.76 3.64 6.84
C GLY A 176 -19.34 2.33 6.30
N ARG A 177 -20.08 1.62 7.16
CA ARG A 177 -20.81 0.42 6.76
C ARG A 177 -21.92 0.79 5.76
N SER A 178 -22.06 0.01 4.69
CA SER A 178 -23.19 0.11 3.75
C SER A 178 -24.15 -1.08 3.86
N SER A 179 -23.64 -2.28 4.11
CA SER A 179 -24.39 -3.51 4.38
C SER A 179 -23.49 -4.51 5.11
N THR A 180 -24.01 -5.67 5.54
CA THR A 180 -23.23 -6.66 6.31
C THR A 180 -21.92 -7.03 5.64
N GLY A 181 -20.81 -6.71 6.29
CA GLY A 181 -19.46 -6.97 5.82
C GLY A 181 -19.00 -6.09 4.65
N THR A 182 -19.81 -5.12 4.22
CA THR A 182 -19.49 -4.20 3.13
C THR A 182 -19.39 -2.76 3.65
N TYR A 183 -18.38 -2.06 3.15
CA TYR A 183 -18.00 -0.72 3.57
C TYR A 183 -17.83 0.19 2.35
N GLN A 184 -18.37 1.40 2.44
CA GLN A 184 -18.08 2.48 1.51
C GLN A 184 -16.94 3.32 2.06
N VAL A 185 -15.93 3.54 1.22
CA VAL A 185 -14.76 4.37 1.50
C VAL A 185 -14.73 5.50 0.51
N ARG A 186 -14.55 6.73 1.00
CA ARG A 186 -14.36 7.93 0.17
C ARG A 186 -13.06 8.63 0.55
N LEU A 187 -12.18 8.77 -0.43
CA LEU A 187 -10.91 9.48 -0.31
C LEU A 187 -11.01 10.77 -1.12
N TYR A 188 -11.13 11.90 -0.44
CA TYR A 188 -11.37 13.17 -1.11
C TYR A 188 -10.09 13.71 -1.77
N ARG A 189 -10.25 14.25 -2.98
CA ARG A 189 -9.25 15.02 -3.73
C ARG A 189 -7.98 14.25 -4.15
N VAL A 190 -7.87 12.95 -3.90
CA VAL A 190 -6.70 12.14 -4.26
C VAL A 190 -6.77 11.51 -5.66
N GLY A 191 -7.97 11.46 -6.24
CA GLY A 191 -8.22 11.02 -7.62
C GLY A 191 -7.85 12.07 -8.67
N ALA A 192 -8.03 11.73 -9.95
CA ALA A 192 -7.71 12.59 -11.09
C ALA A 192 -9.02 12.94 -11.78
N ALA A 193 -9.25 14.22 -12.01
CA ALA A 193 -10.32 14.64 -12.90
C ALA A 193 -9.94 14.17 -14.31
N ALA A 194 -10.73 13.25 -14.88
CA ALA A 194 -10.70 12.75 -16.27
C ALA A 194 -10.02 11.41 -16.58
N ILE A 195 -9.05 10.90 -15.80
CA ILE A 195 -8.42 9.60 -16.10
C ILE A 195 -8.35 8.73 -14.84
N PRO A 196 -9.02 7.57 -14.83
CA PRO A 196 -8.84 6.58 -13.79
C PRO A 196 -7.38 6.16 -13.69
N ALA A 197 -6.71 6.56 -12.61
CA ALA A 197 -5.32 6.26 -12.37
C ALA A 197 -5.08 5.94 -10.90
N GLY A 198 -4.10 5.10 -10.64
CA GLY A 198 -3.75 4.66 -9.30
C GLY A 198 -4.17 3.23 -9.03
N ASN A 199 -4.06 2.84 -7.77
CA ASN A 199 -4.26 1.47 -7.33
C ASN A 199 -4.71 1.46 -5.87
N VAL A 200 -5.62 0.53 -5.54
CA VAL A 200 -6.16 0.35 -4.19
C VAL A 200 -5.67 -0.97 -3.62
N GLN A 201 -5.17 -0.95 -2.39
CA GLN A 201 -4.75 -2.13 -1.64
C GLN A 201 -5.60 -2.24 -0.38
N VAL A 202 -6.00 -3.47 -0.02
CA VAL A 202 -6.82 -3.75 1.15
C VAL A 202 -6.27 -4.96 1.89
N THR A 203 -6.27 -4.91 3.21
CA THR A 203 -5.88 -6.03 4.07
C THR A 203 -6.81 -6.10 5.27
N ALA A 204 -7.27 -7.31 5.61
CA ALA A 204 -8.05 -7.51 6.83
C ALA A 204 -7.16 -7.33 8.08
N VAL A 205 -7.72 -6.70 9.11
CA VAL A 205 -7.09 -6.57 10.44
C VAL A 205 -7.91 -7.37 11.45
N GLN A 206 -7.28 -8.25 12.22
CA GLN A 206 -7.98 -9.21 13.08
C GLN A 206 -7.31 -9.42 14.43
N ARG A 207 -7.62 -8.54 15.39
CA ARG A 207 -7.07 -8.59 16.76
C ARG A 207 -7.48 -9.84 17.53
N GLN A 208 -8.66 -10.37 17.25
CA GLN A 208 -9.16 -11.60 17.85
C GLN A 208 -8.67 -12.86 17.14
N ALA A 209 -7.77 -12.72 16.15
CA ALA A 209 -7.21 -13.83 15.41
C ALA A 209 -8.31 -14.74 14.82
N VAL A 210 -9.41 -14.16 14.34
CA VAL A 210 -10.44 -14.90 13.59
C VAL A 210 -10.13 -14.84 12.09
N PRO A 211 -10.38 -15.93 11.33
CA PRO A 211 -10.21 -15.94 9.88
C PRO A 211 -11.08 -14.89 9.19
N ARG A 212 -10.44 -13.85 8.63
CA ARG A 212 -11.08 -12.84 7.79
C ARG A 212 -10.21 -12.51 6.61
N ARG A 213 -10.85 -12.17 5.51
CA ARG A 213 -10.22 -11.56 4.33
C ARG A 213 -11.08 -10.40 3.90
N CYS A 214 -10.45 -9.31 3.51
CA CYS A 214 -11.11 -8.14 2.95
C CYS A 214 -10.52 -7.86 1.59
N LYS A 215 -11.36 -7.42 0.66
CA LYS A 215 -10.92 -7.04 -0.68
C LYS A 215 -11.74 -5.88 -1.21
N VAL A 216 -11.30 -5.32 -2.32
CA VAL A 216 -12.05 -4.30 -3.06
C VAL A 216 -13.08 -5.00 -3.93
N THR A 217 -14.36 -4.71 -3.72
CA THR A 217 -15.43 -5.24 -4.60
C THR A 217 -15.54 -4.40 -5.86
N ASN A 218 -15.46 -3.07 -5.69
CA ASN A 218 -15.46 -2.10 -6.78
C ASN A 218 -14.75 -0.84 -6.31
N TRP A 219 -14.23 -0.07 -7.25
CA TRP A 219 -13.76 1.29 -6.99
C TRP A 219 -13.93 2.15 -8.24
N MET A 220 -14.12 3.46 -8.02
CA MET A 220 -14.39 4.42 -9.07
C MET A 220 -13.96 5.82 -8.66
N PHE A 221 -14.03 6.74 -9.63
CA PHE A 221 -13.72 8.14 -9.46
C PHE A 221 -15.03 8.93 -9.46
N GLU A 222 -15.12 9.90 -8.56
CA GLU A 222 -16.19 10.90 -8.55
C GLU A 222 -15.54 12.28 -8.52
N GLY A 223 -15.38 12.89 -9.70
CA GLY A 223 -14.55 14.08 -9.84
C GLY A 223 -13.09 13.79 -9.47
N THR A 224 -12.60 14.44 -8.41
CA THR A 224 -11.26 14.21 -7.85
C THR A 224 -11.25 13.22 -6.69
N ASP A 225 -12.38 12.60 -6.35
CA ASP A 225 -12.48 11.70 -5.22
C ASP A 225 -12.35 10.25 -5.68
N ILE A 226 -11.88 9.39 -4.78
CA ILE A 226 -11.91 7.94 -4.95
C ILE A 226 -13.01 7.38 -4.07
N LEU A 227 -13.93 6.65 -4.69
CA LEU A 227 -14.93 5.83 -4.02
C LEU A 227 -14.50 4.37 -4.14
N ALA A 228 -14.31 3.70 -3.02
CA ALA A 228 -14.01 2.27 -2.99
C ALA A 228 -15.04 1.54 -2.13
N GLU A 229 -15.45 0.37 -2.59
CA GLU A 229 -16.27 -0.56 -1.84
C GLU A 229 -15.38 -1.72 -1.37
N VAL A 230 -15.34 -1.92 -0.05
CA VAL A 230 -14.60 -3.01 0.57
C VAL A 230 -15.60 -4.04 1.07
N THR A 231 -15.40 -5.31 0.74
CA THR A 231 -16.18 -6.41 1.33
C THR A 231 -15.25 -7.39 2.04
N CYS A 232 -15.66 -7.80 3.23
CA CYS A 232 -14.95 -8.76 4.06
C CYS A 232 -15.72 -10.07 4.18
N TYR A 233 -14.98 -11.18 4.20
CA TYR A 233 -15.49 -12.54 4.18
C TYR A 233 -14.87 -13.38 5.30
N ASP A 234 -15.67 -14.28 5.88
CA ASP A 234 -15.18 -15.32 6.80
C ASP A 234 -14.55 -16.50 6.03
N GLN A 235 -14.17 -17.56 6.77
CA GLN A 235 -13.62 -18.79 6.20
C GLN A 235 -14.63 -19.61 5.38
N GLN A 236 -15.93 -19.39 5.57
CA GLN A 236 -16.99 -20.01 4.77
C GLN A 236 -17.41 -19.16 3.56
N GLY A 237 -16.74 -18.02 3.34
CA GLY A 237 -17.03 -17.13 2.23
C GLY A 237 -18.29 -16.29 2.43
N ARG A 238 -18.81 -16.21 3.67
CA ARG A 238 -19.95 -15.36 4.00
C ARG A 238 -19.46 -13.94 4.27
N VAL A 239 -20.22 -12.96 3.81
CA VAL A 239 -19.96 -11.55 4.12
C VAL A 239 -20.05 -11.35 5.63
N THR A 240 -19.07 -10.67 6.20
CA THR A 240 -18.95 -10.52 7.65
C THR A 240 -18.21 -9.25 8.01
N TRP A 241 -18.47 -8.75 9.20
CA TRP A 241 -17.79 -7.58 9.73
C TRP A 241 -16.33 -7.88 10.09
N SER A 242 -15.44 -6.92 9.82
CA SER A 242 -13.99 -7.03 10.02
C SER A 242 -13.35 -5.64 10.06
N ASP A 243 -12.34 -5.46 10.91
CA ASP A 243 -11.42 -4.32 10.75
C ASP A 243 -10.63 -4.50 9.45
N PHE A 244 -10.19 -3.40 8.85
CA PHE A 244 -9.35 -3.44 7.66
C PHE A 244 -8.47 -2.19 7.51
N THR A 245 -7.38 -2.34 6.77
CA THR A 245 -6.62 -1.22 6.23
C THR A 245 -6.91 -1.09 4.73
N LEU A 246 -6.96 0.15 4.27
CA LEU A 246 -7.02 0.47 2.85
C LEU A 246 -5.99 1.54 2.54
N SER A 247 -5.29 1.40 1.41
CA SER A 247 -4.50 2.46 0.81
C SER A 247 -4.87 2.66 -0.65
N TYR A 248 -4.77 3.91 -1.10
CA TYR A 248 -4.81 4.31 -2.49
C TYR A 248 -3.53 5.07 -2.82
N HIS A 249 -2.93 4.76 -3.96
CA HIS A 249 -1.73 5.43 -4.44
C HIS A 249 -1.81 5.69 -5.94
N ARG A 250 -1.36 6.86 -6.38
CA ARG A 250 -1.22 7.24 -7.79
C ARG A 250 0.08 8.01 -8.00
N GLY A 251 0.83 7.64 -9.05
CA GLY A 251 2.10 8.30 -9.38
C GLY A 251 3.13 8.22 -8.25
N ARG A 252 2.99 7.25 -7.34
CA ARG A 252 3.94 6.94 -6.26
C ARG A 252 3.80 5.49 -5.84
N SER A 253 4.80 4.97 -5.14
CA SER A 253 4.83 3.59 -4.65
C SER A 253 3.77 3.34 -3.56
N VAL A 254 3.45 2.05 -3.37
CA VAL A 254 2.51 1.58 -2.34
C VAL A 254 2.97 1.92 -0.91
N THR A 255 4.27 2.12 -0.70
CA THR A 255 4.87 2.56 0.58
C THR A 255 4.61 4.04 0.89
N ALA A 256 4.08 4.79 -0.07
CA ALA A 256 3.87 6.23 -0.01
C ALA A 256 5.15 7.07 0.13
N SER A 257 6.31 6.58 -0.28
CA SER A 257 7.48 7.47 -0.33
C SER A 257 7.37 8.49 -1.48
N LEU A 258 7.96 9.67 -1.30
CA LEU A 258 8.26 10.61 -2.40
C LEU A 258 9.75 10.59 -2.78
N GLY A 259 10.60 10.02 -1.91
CA GLY A 259 11.99 9.71 -2.24
C GLY A 259 12.10 8.25 -2.68
N THR A 260 13.20 7.60 -2.34
CA THR A 260 13.34 6.14 -2.38
C THR A 260 12.15 5.48 -1.67
N PRO A 261 11.46 4.49 -2.27
CA PRO A 261 11.70 3.89 -3.59
C PRO A 261 11.15 4.72 -4.75
N GLN A 262 11.96 4.97 -5.80
CA GLN A 262 11.58 5.76 -6.98
C GLN A 262 11.07 4.89 -8.15
N ASN A 263 11.50 3.64 -8.20
CA ASN A 263 11.06 2.63 -9.15
C ASN A 263 9.84 1.90 -8.62
N PHE A 264 8.68 2.17 -9.21
CA PHE A 264 7.44 1.54 -8.82
C PHE A 264 6.50 1.42 -10.01
N GLY A 265 5.57 0.49 -9.89
CA GLY A 265 4.53 0.30 -10.86
C GLY A 265 3.29 -0.26 -10.22
N TYR A 266 2.16 0.00 -10.84
CA TYR A 266 0.91 -0.64 -10.47
C TYR A 266 0.11 -0.98 -11.71
N PHE A 267 -0.73 -1.97 -11.55
CA PHE A 267 -1.51 -2.56 -12.62
C PHE A 267 -2.90 -2.93 -12.12
N HIS A 268 -3.89 -2.74 -12.99
CA HIS A 268 -5.26 -3.17 -12.80
C HIS A 268 -5.70 -4.00 -14.02
N HIS A 269 -6.10 -5.25 -13.79
CA HIS A 269 -6.39 -6.20 -14.88
C HIS A 269 -7.43 -5.68 -15.89
N TRP A 270 -8.46 -4.97 -15.45
CA TRP A 270 -9.57 -4.54 -16.32
C TRP A 270 -9.61 -3.04 -16.64
N ARG A 271 -8.62 -2.28 -16.17
CA ARG A 271 -8.56 -0.81 -16.31
C ARG A 271 -7.18 -0.43 -16.79
N TYR A 272 -6.98 -0.41 -18.11
CA TYR A 272 -5.68 -0.13 -18.73
C TYR A 272 -5.15 1.27 -18.40
N ASP A 273 -6.05 2.20 -18.05
CA ASP A 273 -5.78 3.54 -17.55
C ASP A 273 -5.19 3.53 -16.11
N ALA A 274 -5.52 2.52 -15.31
CA ALA A 274 -4.89 2.24 -14.02
C ALA A 274 -3.63 1.35 -14.16
N ASN A 275 -2.79 1.67 -15.16
CA ASN A 275 -1.50 1.06 -15.40
C ASN A 275 -0.40 2.13 -15.41
N HIS A 276 0.58 1.99 -14.53
CA HIS A 276 1.66 2.96 -14.40
C HIS A 276 2.99 2.27 -14.17
N ASN A 277 4.02 2.73 -14.87
CA ASN A 277 5.41 2.40 -14.64
C ASN A 277 6.17 3.72 -14.48
N SER A 278 6.94 3.84 -13.40
CA SER A 278 7.71 5.05 -13.11
C SER A 278 8.90 5.26 -14.06
N VAL A 279 9.36 4.20 -14.73
CA VAL A 279 10.44 4.27 -15.73
C VAL A 279 9.84 4.70 -17.06
N THR A 280 10.32 5.81 -17.60
CA THR A 280 9.84 6.36 -18.87
C THR A 280 10.44 5.64 -20.07
N GLY A 281 9.65 5.44 -21.13
CA GLY A 281 10.15 4.91 -22.41
C GLY A 281 10.24 3.38 -22.52
N VAL A 282 9.80 2.63 -21.49
CA VAL A 282 9.88 1.15 -21.45
C VAL A 282 8.56 0.45 -21.76
N GLY A 283 7.49 1.22 -22.02
CA GLY A 283 6.13 0.72 -22.17
C GLY A 283 5.38 0.61 -20.83
N GLY A 284 4.13 0.17 -20.90
CA GLY A 284 3.30 -0.10 -19.72
C GLY A 284 3.56 -1.50 -19.14
N ASN A 285 3.07 -1.73 -17.92
CA ASN A 285 3.09 -3.08 -17.34
C ASN A 285 2.16 -3.99 -18.15
N THR A 286 2.46 -5.28 -18.20
CA THR A 286 1.65 -6.23 -18.97
C THR A 286 1.16 -7.37 -18.09
N ILE A 287 0.06 -8.01 -18.50
CA ILE A 287 -0.46 -9.23 -17.88
C ILE A 287 -0.64 -10.28 -18.96
N SER A 288 -0.23 -11.51 -18.68
CA SER A 288 -0.54 -12.69 -19.47
C SER A 288 -1.26 -13.71 -18.61
N THR A 289 -2.25 -14.39 -19.19
CA THR A 289 -2.93 -15.51 -18.52
C THR A 289 -2.12 -16.78 -18.75
N VAL A 290 -1.75 -17.47 -17.67
CA VAL A 290 -1.04 -18.75 -17.72
C VAL A 290 -2.04 -19.89 -17.77
N THR A 291 -2.96 -19.89 -16.80
CA THR A 291 -4.12 -20.79 -16.72
C THR A 291 -5.31 -20.02 -16.13
N PRO A 292 -6.55 -20.52 -16.19
CA PRO A 292 -7.67 -19.86 -15.53
C PRO A 292 -7.36 -19.57 -14.04
N GLY A 293 -7.37 -18.29 -13.67
CA GLY A 293 -7.04 -17.85 -12.31
C GLY A 293 -5.56 -17.67 -12.00
N ARG A 294 -4.64 -17.90 -12.95
CA ARG A 294 -3.20 -17.65 -12.79
C ARG A 294 -2.66 -16.75 -13.88
N PHE A 295 -1.92 -15.73 -13.48
CA PHE A 295 -1.44 -14.66 -14.33
C PHE A 295 0.03 -14.36 -14.08
N THR A 296 0.76 -14.00 -15.13
CA THR A 296 2.06 -13.36 -14.99
C THR A 296 1.89 -11.87 -15.24
N VAL A 297 2.21 -11.05 -14.24
CA VAL A 297 2.27 -9.58 -14.37
C VAL A 297 3.73 -9.17 -14.52
N ARG A 298 4.07 -8.54 -15.64
CA ARG A 298 5.43 -8.07 -15.92
C ARG A 298 5.53 -6.57 -15.74
N TYR A 299 6.55 -6.15 -15.01
CA TYR A 299 6.92 -4.77 -14.74
C TYR A 299 8.29 -4.48 -15.38
N PRO A 300 8.32 -3.87 -16.57
CA PRO A 300 9.55 -3.57 -17.28
C PRO A 300 10.48 -2.67 -16.45
N GLN A 301 11.75 -3.04 -16.36
CA GLN A 301 12.85 -2.28 -15.71
C GLN A 301 12.64 -1.91 -14.24
N LEU A 302 11.72 -2.57 -13.52
CA LEU A 302 11.49 -2.31 -12.09
C LEU A 302 12.23 -3.29 -11.16
N GLY A 303 12.71 -4.43 -11.64
CA GLY A 303 13.37 -5.49 -10.85
C GLY A 303 14.85 -5.20 -10.54
N VAL A 304 15.14 -4.06 -9.90
CA VAL A 304 16.53 -3.57 -9.74
C VAL A 304 17.13 -3.95 -8.38
N GLU A 305 16.72 -3.28 -7.29
CA GLU A 305 17.30 -3.46 -5.95
C GLU A 305 16.22 -3.41 -4.87
N GLN A 306 16.31 -4.32 -3.88
CA GLN A 306 15.37 -4.46 -2.77
C GLN A 306 13.92 -4.23 -3.17
N THR A 307 13.25 -5.32 -3.52
CA THR A 307 11.95 -5.25 -4.17
C THR A 307 10.81 -5.65 -3.24
N HIS A 308 9.60 -5.24 -3.62
CA HIS A 308 8.36 -5.53 -2.92
C HIS A 308 7.21 -5.69 -3.91
N ALA A 309 6.35 -6.68 -3.66
CA ALA A 309 5.13 -6.90 -4.41
C ALA A 309 3.92 -6.97 -3.48
N GLN A 310 2.80 -6.40 -3.91
CA GLN A 310 1.48 -6.52 -3.27
C GLN A 310 0.44 -6.90 -4.32
N VAL A 311 -0.48 -7.77 -3.92
CA VAL A 311 -1.59 -8.22 -4.76
C VAL A 311 -2.85 -8.23 -3.93
N VAL A 312 -3.93 -7.68 -4.48
CA VAL A 312 -5.28 -7.81 -3.93
C VAL A 312 -6.24 -8.25 -5.03
N ALA A 313 -7.20 -9.10 -4.66
CA ALA A 313 -8.30 -9.45 -5.55
C ALA A 313 -9.27 -8.28 -5.69
N GLU A 314 -9.92 -8.19 -6.84
CA GLU A 314 -10.99 -7.25 -7.12
C GLU A 314 -12.24 -7.97 -7.63
N GLY A 315 -13.42 -7.44 -7.35
CA GLY A 315 -14.70 -7.91 -7.89
C GLY A 315 -15.60 -8.61 -6.87
N PRO A 316 -16.75 -9.12 -7.32
CA PRO A 316 -17.74 -9.75 -6.44
C PRO A 316 -17.28 -11.09 -5.87
N GLY A 317 -18.02 -11.59 -4.87
CA GLY A 317 -17.82 -12.91 -4.27
C GLY A 317 -16.58 -13.04 -3.36
N PRO A 318 -16.37 -14.18 -2.71
CA PRO A 318 -15.30 -14.35 -1.70
C PRO A 318 -13.92 -14.68 -2.28
N ASN A 319 -13.75 -14.61 -3.61
CA ASN A 319 -12.49 -14.95 -4.27
C ASN A 319 -11.36 -14.03 -3.79
N TYR A 320 -10.16 -14.58 -3.65
CA TYR A 320 -8.96 -13.89 -3.19
C TYR A 320 -7.79 -14.26 -4.09
N CYS A 321 -6.75 -13.43 -4.08
CA CYS A 321 -5.56 -13.66 -4.89
C CYS A 321 -4.32 -13.40 -4.05
N ASN A 322 -3.24 -14.07 -4.41
CA ASN A 322 -1.94 -13.96 -3.76
C ASN A 322 -0.84 -14.23 -4.81
N LEU A 323 0.40 -14.26 -4.35
CA LEU A 323 1.53 -14.66 -5.19
C LEU A 323 1.69 -16.19 -5.09
N ALA A 324 1.82 -16.89 -6.22
CA ALA A 324 2.06 -18.33 -6.22
C ALA A 324 3.46 -18.68 -5.69
N GLN A 325 4.42 -17.77 -5.91
CA GLN A 325 5.82 -17.84 -5.54
C GLN A 325 6.38 -16.42 -5.37
N PRO A 326 7.55 -16.22 -4.73
CA PRO A 326 8.20 -14.92 -4.73
C PRO A 326 8.41 -14.44 -6.18
N TRP A 327 8.26 -13.13 -6.41
CA TRP A 327 8.46 -12.55 -7.73
C TRP A 327 9.89 -12.80 -8.23
N THR A 328 10.03 -12.99 -9.54
CA THR A 328 11.31 -13.25 -10.20
C THR A 328 11.79 -12.01 -10.96
N HIS A 329 13.09 -11.96 -11.25
CA HIS A 329 13.67 -10.92 -12.09
C HIS A 329 14.19 -11.55 -13.39
N VAL A 330 13.83 -10.96 -14.54
CA VAL A 330 14.33 -11.36 -15.86
C VAL A 330 15.08 -10.17 -16.44
N GLY A 331 16.41 -10.16 -16.28
CA GLY A 331 17.18 -8.94 -16.46
C GLY A 331 16.78 -7.90 -15.41
N THR A 332 16.38 -6.70 -15.86
CA THR A 332 15.85 -5.64 -14.99
C THR A 332 14.34 -5.67 -14.84
N ASP A 333 13.64 -6.60 -15.48
CA ASP A 333 12.18 -6.71 -15.37
C ASP A 333 11.80 -7.51 -14.13
N ALA A 334 10.71 -7.13 -13.48
CA ALA A 334 10.11 -7.93 -12.41
C ALA A 334 8.87 -8.67 -12.92
N GLU A 335 8.74 -9.94 -12.55
CA GLU A 335 7.59 -10.78 -12.90
C GLU A 335 6.91 -11.31 -11.65
N LEU A 336 5.61 -11.02 -11.53
CA LEU A 336 4.73 -11.52 -10.47
C LEU A 336 3.92 -12.68 -11.02
N ASP A 337 4.03 -13.83 -10.37
CA ASP A 337 3.16 -14.98 -10.61
C ASP A 337 1.98 -14.91 -9.63
N VAL A 338 0.86 -14.41 -10.14
CA VAL A 338 -0.37 -14.17 -9.37
C VAL A 338 -1.33 -15.32 -9.57
N ILE A 339 -1.87 -15.86 -8.49
CA ILE A 339 -2.91 -16.90 -8.55
C ILE A 339 -4.09 -16.49 -7.67
N CYS A 340 -5.29 -16.81 -8.14
CA CYS A 340 -6.55 -16.49 -7.50
C CYS A 340 -7.31 -17.76 -7.15
N PHE A 341 -8.01 -17.73 -6.03
CA PHE A 341 -8.70 -18.88 -5.45
C PHE A 341 -10.13 -18.55 -5.07
N ASP A 342 -11.01 -19.53 -5.21
CA ASP A 342 -12.33 -19.51 -4.60
C ASP A 342 -12.23 -19.77 -3.09
N ASN A 343 -13.35 -19.73 -2.36
CA ASN A 343 -13.35 -19.93 -0.91
C ASN A 343 -12.85 -21.32 -0.46
N ALA A 344 -12.94 -22.33 -1.31
CA ALA A 344 -12.48 -23.69 -1.03
C ALA A 344 -10.98 -23.87 -1.32
N GLY A 345 -10.31 -22.87 -1.90
CA GLY A 345 -8.91 -22.93 -2.27
C GLY A 345 -8.67 -23.48 -3.67
N ASN A 346 -9.70 -23.58 -4.52
CA ASN A 346 -9.52 -23.99 -5.92
C ASN A 346 -9.15 -22.77 -6.77
N PRO A 347 -8.22 -22.91 -7.74
CA PRO A 347 -7.90 -21.82 -8.66
C PRO A 347 -9.14 -21.34 -9.43
N VAL A 348 -9.34 -20.02 -9.48
CA VAL A 348 -10.49 -19.40 -10.17
C VAL A 348 -10.10 -18.09 -10.83
N GLY A 349 -10.71 -17.78 -11.97
CA GLY A 349 -10.58 -16.47 -12.59
C GLY A 349 -11.09 -15.36 -11.67
N SER A 350 -10.27 -14.34 -11.43
CA SER A 350 -10.65 -13.14 -10.70
C SER A 350 -9.92 -11.92 -11.25
N ARG A 351 -10.46 -10.73 -10.98
CA ARG A 351 -9.76 -9.47 -11.24
C ARG A 351 -8.70 -9.26 -10.16
N ILE A 352 -7.62 -8.58 -10.53
CA ILE A 352 -6.51 -8.30 -9.64
C ILE A 352 -6.07 -6.84 -9.76
N MET A 353 -5.59 -6.33 -8.62
CA MET A 353 -4.77 -5.13 -8.54
C MET A 353 -3.41 -5.54 -7.98
N ALA A 354 -2.35 -5.19 -8.71
CA ALA A 354 -0.98 -5.52 -8.32
C ALA A 354 -0.14 -4.25 -8.26
N ALA A 355 0.74 -4.18 -7.28
CA ALA A 355 1.71 -3.10 -7.12
C ALA A 355 3.11 -3.71 -6.91
N PHE A 356 4.10 -3.07 -7.52
CA PHE A 356 5.50 -3.41 -7.41
C PHE A 356 6.31 -2.19 -7.04
N THR A 357 7.37 -2.38 -6.27
CA THR A 357 8.24 -1.32 -5.79
C THR A 357 9.66 -1.84 -5.65
N SER A 358 10.62 -1.04 -6.07
CA SER A 358 12.07 -1.28 -5.99
C SER A 358 12.72 -0.04 -5.41
N ARG A 359 13.74 -0.24 -4.57
CA ARG A 359 14.45 0.85 -3.87
C ARG A 359 14.91 1.97 -4.81
N THR A 360 15.45 1.62 -5.97
CA THR A 360 16.17 2.55 -6.86
C THR A 360 15.32 3.68 -7.37
#